data_AF-A0A3B8M321-F1
#
_entry.id   AF-A0A3B8M321-F1
#
_cell.length_a   1.000
_cell.length_b   1.000
_cell.length_c   1.000
_cell.angle_alpha   90.00
_cell.angle_beta   90.00
_cell.angle_gamma   90.00
#
_symmetry.space_group_name_H-M   'P 1'
#
loop_
_entity.id
_entity.type
_entity.pdbx_description
1 polymer ?
#
loop_
_entity_poly.entity_id
_entity_poly.type
_entity_poly.pdbx_seq_one_letter_code
_entity_poly.pdbx_strand_id
1 'polypeptide(L)'
;MNPGKKAPTPLGFTGDIAADNLLNSNALALLIGMLLDQQFPIERAFIAPFRLQQRLEQTLEAKTIASLSSDAMLEIFTEKPALHRFPKSMAERTHALCVYITKYYDGNPGTIWKGISDAEALKSRLLDLPGFGNKKVEIFMAVLAKRFGVAPEGWEKISGQYAEPGFHSVADLDSPEALAQLRALRDKSRKAK
;
A
#
# COMPACT_ATOMS: atom_id res chain seq x y z
N MET A 1 -30.04 1.58 1.30
CA MET A 1 -28.92 2.53 1.51
C MET A 1 -28.78 2.72 3.01
N ASN A 2 -27.61 2.42 3.58
CA ASN A 2 -27.42 2.42 5.04
C ASN A 2 -27.01 3.83 5.49
N PRO A 3 -27.86 4.59 6.21
CA PRO A 3 -27.73 6.04 6.38
C PRO A 3 -26.65 6.50 7.38
N GLY A 4 -25.66 5.65 7.69
CA GLY A 4 -24.64 5.92 8.73
C GLY A 4 -23.17 5.79 8.30
N LYS A 5 -22.86 5.41 7.06
CA LYS A 5 -21.44 5.32 6.62
C LYS A 5 -20.95 6.72 6.22
N LYS A 6 -20.21 7.37 7.13
CA LYS A 6 -19.42 8.57 6.84
C LYS A 6 -18.52 8.29 5.63
N ALA A 7 -18.36 9.25 4.72
CA ALA A 7 -17.49 9.09 3.56
C ALA A 7 -16.07 8.73 4.03
N PRO A 8 -15.36 7.83 3.32
CA PRO A 8 -13.98 7.47 3.67
C PRO A 8 -13.10 8.71 3.74
N THR A 9 -12.32 8.85 4.81
CA THR A 9 -11.29 9.90 4.89
C THR A 9 -10.03 9.41 4.17
N PRO A 10 -9.42 10.21 3.28
CA PRO A 10 -8.21 9.81 2.55
C PRO A 10 -7.03 9.57 3.49
N LEU A 11 -6.02 8.85 2.97
CA LEU A 11 -4.71 8.75 3.63
C LEU A 11 -4.01 10.11 3.66
N GLY A 12 -3.32 10.44 4.75
CA GLY A 12 -2.72 11.76 4.94
C GLY A 12 -1.56 11.78 5.94
N PHE A 13 -0.58 10.90 5.80
CA PHE A 13 0.41 10.65 6.86
C PHE A 13 1.86 10.66 6.38
N THR A 14 2.12 10.82 5.08
CA THR A 14 3.49 10.79 4.56
C THR A 14 4.29 12.05 4.94
N GLY A 15 3.58 13.15 5.26
CA GLY A 15 4.17 14.47 5.48
C GLY A 15 4.42 15.24 4.18
N ASP A 16 3.99 14.71 3.04
CA ASP A 16 4.07 15.35 1.72
C ASP A 16 2.71 15.25 1.01
N ILE A 17 2.10 16.40 0.72
CA ILE A 17 0.76 16.47 0.14
C ILE A 17 0.71 15.83 -1.25
N ALA A 18 1.77 15.94 -2.06
CA ALA A 18 1.79 15.35 -3.39
C ALA A 18 1.90 13.83 -3.32
N ALA A 19 2.67 13.30 -2.36
CA ALA A 19 2.73 11.87 -2.11
C ALA A 19 1.40 11.32 -1.58
N ASP A 20 0.77 12.00 -0.62
CA ASP A 20 -0.56 11.61 -0.10
C ASP A 20 -1.61 11.63 -1.23
N ASN A 21 -1.61 12.67 -2.07
CA ASN A 21 -2.51 12.72 -3.25
C ASN A 21 -2.27 11.55 -4.21
N LEU A 22 -1.01 11.19 -4.47
CA LEU A 22 -0.68 10.06 -5.33
C LEU A 22 -1.18 8.72 -4.74
N LEU A 23 -1.01 8.50 -3.43
CA LEU A 23 -1.49 7.28 -2.76
C LEU A 23 -3.02 7.12 -2.84
N ASN A 24 -3.75 8.24 -2.78
CA ASN A 24 -5.21 8.22 -2.82
C ASN A 24 -5.78 8.15 -4.25
N SER A 25 -5.00 8.48 -5.27
CA SER A 25 -5.46 8.54 -6.67
C SER A 25 -4.86 7.47 -7.59
N ASN A 26 -3.73 6.86 -7.23
CA ASN A 26 -3.04 5.86 -8.03
C ASN A 26 -2.95 4.51 -7.29
N ALA A 27 -3.70 3.53 -7.79
CA ALA A 27 -3.75 2.18 -7.23
C ALA A 27 -2.37 1.47 -7.21
N LEU A 28 -1.50 1.74 -8.18
CA LEU A 28 -0.14 1.19 -8.19
C LEU A 28 0.68 1.80 -7.05
N ALA A 29 0.61 3.12 -6.86
CA ALA A 29 1.33 3.80 -5.80
C ALA A 29 0.95 3.24 -4.42
N LEU A 30 -0.35 3.01 -4.19
CA LEU A 30 -0.85 2.40 -2.97
C LEU A 30 -0.29 0.99 -2.74
N LEU A 31 -0.30 0.14 -3.78
CA LEU A 31 0.24 -1.23 -3.71
C LEU A 31 1.75 -1.23 -3.47
N ILE A 32 2.52 -0.34 -4.12
CA ILE A 32 3.97 -0.22 -3.90
C ILE A 32 4.24 0.28 -2.48
N GLY A 33 3.52 1.28 -1.99
CA GLY A 33 3.66 1.76 -0.60
C GLY A 33 3.45 0.62 0.40
N MET A 34 2.39 -0.18 0.21
CA MET A 34 2.14 -1.37 1.03
C MET A 34 3.23 -2.44 0.85
N LEU A 35 3.74 -2.66 -0.38
CA LEU A 35 4.83 -3.60 -0.65
C LEU A 35 6.09 -3.23 0.16
N LEU A 36 6.42 -1.95 0.22
CA LEU A 36 7.61 -1.40 0.86
C LEU A 36 7.49 -1.23 2.38
N ASP A 37 6.29 -1.33 2.95
CA ASP A 37 6.08 -1.35 4.42
C ASP A 37 6.56 -2.69 5.01
N GLN A 38 7.88 -2.89 5.02
CA GLN A 38 8.54 -4.10 5.48
C GLN A 38 9.72 -3.73 6.37
N GLN A 39 9.43 -3.72 7.68
CA GLN A 39 10.38 -3.34 8.72
C GLN A 39 10.98 -1.94 8.50
N PHE A 40 10.31 -1.07 7.76
CA PHE A 40 10.77 0.28 7.40
C PHE A 40 9.82 1.31 8.01
N PRO A 41 10.23 2.57 8.26
CA PRO A 41 9.30 3.58 8.74
C PRO A 41 8.15 3.75 7.73
N ILE A 42 6.91 3.69 8.23
CA ILE A 42 5.69 3.68 7.42
C ILE A 42 5.66 4.85 6.44
N GLU A 43 5.89 6.07 6.91
CA GLU A 43 5.92 7.28 6.09
C GLU A 43 6.99 7.22 4.99
N ARG A 44 8.13 6.57 5.26
CA ARG A 44 9.19 6.40 4.27
C ARG A 44 8.85 5.34 3.23
N ALA A 45 8.13 4.28 3.62
CA ALA A 45 7.61 3.29 2.68
C ALA A 45 6.56 3.91 1.75
N PHE A 46 5.67 4.72 2.30
CA PHE A 46 4.53 5.28 1.56
C PHE A 46 4.85 6.57 0.78
N ILE A 47 5.94 7.29 1.08
CA ILE A 47 6.46 8.35 0.19
C ILE A 47 7.29 7.80 -0.98
N ALA A 48 7.80 6.57 -0.87
CA ALA A 48 8.69 5.99 -1.88
C ALA A 48 8.05 5.83 -3.28
N PRO A 49 6.76 5.50 -3.45
CA PRO A 49 6.11 5.50 -4.77
C PRO A 49 6.15 6.87 -5.46
N PHE A 50 5.98 7.96 -4.71
CA PHE A 50 6.09 9.31 -5.26
C PHE A 50 7.52 9.63 -5.71
N ARG A 51 8.52 9.26 -4.90
CA ARG A 51 9.93 9.42 -5.28
C ARG A 51 10.32 8.56 -6.47
N LEU A 52 9.78 7.34 -6.55
CA LEU A 52 9.93 6.47 -7.72
C LEU A 52 9.36 7.15 -8.97
N GLN A 53 8.16 7.74 -8.88
CA GLN A 53 7.57 8.51 -9.97
C GLN A 53 8.46 9.69 -10.39
N GLN A 54 9.03 10.42 -9.43
CA GLN A 54 9.95 11.53 -9.71
C GLN A 54 11.21 11.06 -10.46
N ARG A 55 11.81 9.94 -10.04
CA ARG A 55 13.01 9.37 -10.69
C ARG A 55 12.75 8.83 -12.09
N LEU A 56 11.53 8.34 -12.33
CA LEU A 56 11.10 7.88 -13.65
C LEU A 56 10.73 9.04 -14.59
N GLU A 57 10.59 10.25 -14.05
CA GLU A 57 10.18 11.48 -14.76
C GLU A 57 8.89 11.33 -15.58
N GLN A 58 7.98 10.47 -15.12
CA GLN A 58 6.72 10.18 -15.81
C GLN A 58 5.67 9.63 -14.83
N THR A 59 4.42 9.50 -15.29
CA THR A 59 3.34 8.88 -14.51
C THR A 59 3.71 7.48 -14.03
N LEU A 60 3.36 7.15 -12.79
CA LEU A 60 3.64 5.83 -12.23
C LEU A 60 2.69 4.77 -12.80
N GLU A 61 3.20 3.96 -13.73
CA GLU A 61 2.46 2.90 -14.42
C GLU A 61 3.16 1.54 -14.34
N ALA A 62 2.35 0.47 -14.25
CA ALA A 62 2.88 -0.89 -14.10
C ALA A 62 3.62 -1.35 -15.37
N LYS A 63 3.13 -0.96 -16.55
CA LYS A 63 3.73 -1.29 -17.84
C LYS A 63 5.12 -0.65 -17.99
N THR A 64 5.27 0.61 -17.59
CA THR A 64 6.56 1.32 -17.57
C THR A 64 7.56 0.56 -16.71
N ILE A 65 7.23 0.28 -15.45
CA ILE A 65 8.15 -0.41 -14.52
C ILE A 65 8.45 -1.83 -14.99
N ALA A 66 7.46 -2.57 -15.48
CA ALA A 66 7.63 -3.93 -15.98
C ALA A 66 8.59 -4.01 -17.19
N SER A 67 8.70 -2.93 -17.97
CA SER A 67 9.59 -2.87 -19.13
C SER A 67 11.05 -2.56 -18.78
N LEU A 68 11.32 -2.09 -17.56
CA LEU A 68 12.68 -1.79 -17.10
C LEU A 68 13.48 -3.08 -16.87
N SER A 69 14.80 -2.99 -17.10
CA SER A 69 15.73 -4.04 -16.71
C SER A 69 15.90 -4.09 -15.19
N SER A 70 16.37 -5.22 -14.67
CA SER A 70 16.67 -5.36 -13.24
C SER A 70 17.74 -4.37 -12.77
N ASP A 71 18.72 -4.07 -13.62
CA ASP A 71 19.79 -3.11 -13.32
C ASP A 71 19.25 -1.68 -13.24
N ALA A 72 18.37 -1.27 -14.16
CA ALA A 72 17.72 0.04 -14.10
C ALA A 72 16.86 0.19 -12.83
N MET A 73 16.11 -0.86 -12.46
CA MET A 73 15.35 -0.87 -11.20
C MET A 73 16.26 -0.75 -9.97
N LEU A 74 17.39 -1.45 -9.97
CA LEU A 74 18.37 -1.36 -8.88
C LEU A 74 18.97 0.05 -8.77
N GLU A 75 19.36 0.65 -9.89
CA GLU A 75 19.89 2.01 -9.96
C GLU A 75 18.89 3.01 -9.37
N ILE A 76 17.64 2.99 -9.86
CA ILE A 76 16.56 3.85 -9.36
C ILE A 76 16.33 3.67 -7.86
N PHE A 77 16.37 2.45 -7.32
CA PHE A 77 16.14 2.22 -5.90
C PHE A 77 17.34 2.60 -5.01
N THR A 78 18.56 2.57 -5.56
CA THR A 78 19.81 2.83 -4.83
C THR A 78 20.30 4.26 -4.92
N GLU A 79 19.83 5.03 -5.91
CA GLU A 79 20.09 6.47 -6.01
C GLU A 79 19.82 7.15 -4.65
N LYS A 80 20.75 7.99 -4.20
CA LYS A 80 20.73 8.56 -2.86
C LYS A 80 19.80 9.79 -2.79
N PRO A 81 18.95 9.89 -1.75
CA PRO A 81 18.72 8.91 -0.70
C PRO A 81 17.96 7.68 -1.22
N ALA A 82 18.40 6.47 -0.85
CA ALA A 82 17.78 5.23 -1.32
C ALA A 82 16.29 5.16 -0.95
N LEU A 83 15.47 4.59 -1.84
CA LEU A 83 14.01 4.49 -1.63
C LEU A 83 13.66 3.58 -0.45
N HIS A 84 14.51 2.60 -0.16
CA HIS A 84 14.32 1.66 0.94
C HIS A 84 15.66 1.32 1.60
N ARG A 85 15.63 0.83 2.85
CA ARG A 85 16.83 0.31 3.54
C ARG A 85 17.37 -1.01 2.98
N PHE A 86 16.57 -1.68 2.14
CA PHE A 86 16.92 -2.92 1.43
C PHE A 86 16.67 -2.72 -0.08
N PRO A 87 17.40 -1.80 -0.73
CA PRO A 87 17.03 -1.29 -2.05
C PRO A 87 17.01 -2.39 -3.12
N LYS A 88 17.99 -3.30 -3.12
CA LYS A 88 18.05 -4.43 -4.08
C LYS A 88 16.80 -5.31 -4.02
N SER A 89 16.48 -5.89 -2.86
CA SER A 89 15.33 -6.79 -2.74
C SER A 89 14.00 -6.06 -2.99
N MET A 90 13.90 -4.78 -2.62
CA MET A 90 12.67 -4.03 -2.87
C MET A 90 12.51 -3.61 -4.32
N ALA A 91 13.60 -3.36 -5.05
CA ALA A 91 13.59 -3.15 -6.49
C ALA A 91 13.07 -4.39 -7.22
N GLU A 92 13.64 -5.56 -6.91
CA GLU A 92 13.24 -6.86 -7.48
C GLU A 92 11.76 -7.16 -7.21
N ARG A 93 11.28 -6.96 -5.97
CA ARG A 93 9.88 -7.21 -5.60
C ARG A 93 8.93 -6.22 -6.27
N THR A 94 9.30 -4.95 -6.36
CA THR A 94 8.47 -3.91 -7.02
C THR A 94 8.35 -4.20 -8.51
N HIS A 95 9.45 -4.60 -9.15
CA HIS A 95 9.45 -5.03 -10.55
C HIS A 95 8.55 -6.27 -10.76
N ALA A 96 8.72 -7.31 -9.93
CA ALA A 96 7.91 -8.52 -10.02
C ALA A 96 6.40 -8.24 -9.85
N LEU A 97 6.04 -7.35 -8.92
CA LEU A 97 4.66 -6.89 -8.74
C LEU A 97 4.13 -6.21 -10.02
N CYS A 98 4.90 -5.32 -10.63
CA CYS A 98 4.50 -4.61 -11.85
C CYS A 98 4.40 -5.53 -13.08
N VAL A 99 5.29 -6.51 -13.21
CA VAL A 99 5.21 -7.56 -14.24
C VAL A 99 3.95 -8.38 -14.06
N TYR A 100 3.63 -8.79 -12.83
CA TYR A 100 2.42 -9.55 -12.53
C TYR A 100 1.14 -8.75 -12.86
N ILE A 101 1.07 -7.48 -12.44
CA ILE A 101 -0.06 -6.58 -12.75
C ILE A 101 -0.19 -6.38 -14.26
N THR A 102 0.92 -6.19 -14.98
CA THR A 102 0.92 -6.06 -16.44
C THR A 102 0.35 -7.29 -17.11
N LYS A 103 0.77 -8.48 -16.66
CA LYS A 103 0.36 -9.76 -17.26
C LYS A 103 -1.09 -10.14 -16.97
N TYR A 104 -1.54 -10.01 -15.72
CA TYR A 104 -2.82 -10.56 -15.27
C TYR A 104 -3.93 -9.52 -15.13
N TYR A 105 -3.59 -8.23 -15.13
CA TYR A 105 -4.53 -7.12 -14.97
C TYR A 105 -4.36 -6.03 -16.05
N ASP A 106 -3.69 -6.36 -17.17
CA ASP A 106 -3.38 -5.47 -18.30
C ASP A 106 -2.76 -4.12 -17.86
N GLY A 107 -1.96 -4.16 -16.81
CA GLY A 107 -1.28 -2.97 -16.25
C GLY A 107 -2.19 -2.07 -15.41
N ASN A 108 -3.44 -2.46 -15.13
CA ASN A 108 -4.39 -1.68 -14.36
C ASN A 108 -4.66 -2.29 -12.97
N PRO A 109 -3.90 -1.91 -11.93
CA PRO A 109 -4.05 -2.49 -10.60
C PRO A 109 -5.41 -2.19 -9.94
N GLY A 110 -6.10 -1.11 -10.33
CA GLY A 110 -7.42 -0.80 -9.78
C GLY A 110 -8.46 -1.89 -10.09
N THR A 111 -8.25 -2.70 -11.14
CA THR A 111 -9.15 -3.80 -11.50
C THR A 111 -9.10 -4.98 -10.53
N ILE A 112 -8.06 -5.07 -9.68
CA ILE A 112 -7.92 -6.13 -8.67
C ILE A 112 -9.15 -6.18 -7.75
N TRP A 113 -9.65 -5.02 -7.33
CA TRP A 113 -10.78 -4.86 -6.41
C TRP A 113 -12.00 -4.17 -7.02
N LYS A 114 -11.97 -3.82 -8.31
CA LYS A 114 -13.11 -3.19 -8.97
C LYS A 114 -14.28 -4.16 -9.08
N GLY A 115 -15.44 -3.76 -8.52
CA GLY A 115 -16.69 -4.52 -8.62
C GLY A 115 -16.72 -5.84 -7.85
N ILE A 116 -15.73 -6.11 -7.00
CA ILE A 116 -15.71 -7.32 -6.19
C ILE A 116 -16.64 -7.16 -4.98
N SER A 117 -17.54 -8.12 -4.79
CA SER A 117 -18.49 -8.13 -3.67
C SER A 117 -18.12 -9.15 -2.58
N ASP A 118 -17.25 -10.11 -2.87
CA ASP A 118 -16.82 -11.17 -1.95
C ASP A 118 -15.40 -10.92 -1.44
N ALA A 119 -15.22 -10.90 -0.11
CA ALA A 119 -13.95 -10.66 0.53
C ALA A 119 -12.94 -11.81 0.35
N GLU A 120 -13.38 -13.08 0.28
CA GLU A 120 -12.45 -14.20 0.08
C GLU A 120 -11.88 -14.18 -1.34
N ALA A 121 -12.70 -13.86 -2.35
CA ALA A 121 -12.21 -13.63 -3.71
C ALA A 121 -11.18 -12.47 -3.78
N LEU A 122 -11.42 -11.36 -3.08
CA LEU A 122 -10.45 -10.25 -3.03
C LEU A 122 -9.16 -10.66 -2.34
N LYS A 123 -9.26 -11.35 -1.20
CA LYS A 123 -8.11 -11.88 -0.47
C LYS A 123 -7.27 -12.81 -1.36
N SER A 124 -7.90 -13.71 -2.11
CA SER A 124 -7.17 -14.59 -3.05
C SER A 124 -6.37 -13.77 -4.07
N ARG A 125 -7.01 -12.79 -4.72
CA ARG A 125 -6.32 -11.92 -5.70
C ARG A 125 -5.16 -11.16 -5.08
N LEU A 126 -5.32 -10.68 -3.84
CA LEU A 126 -4.27 -9.95 -3.13
C LEU A 126 -3.12 -10.88 -2.70
N LEU A 127 -3.39 -12.13 -2.35
CA LEU A 127 -2.36 -13.13 -2.02
C LEU A 127 -1.55 -13.57 -3.23
N ASP A 128 -2.12 -13.52 -4.43
CA ASP A 128 -1.39 -13.83 -5.66
C ASP A 128 -0.39 -12.72 -6.06
N LEU A 129 -0.50 -11.52 -5.48
CA LEU A 129 0.42 -10.42 -5.77
C LEU A 129 1.82 -10.71 -5.21
N PRO A 130 2.89 -10.60 -6.02
CA PRO A 130 4.25 -10.75 -5.55
C PRO A 130 4.56 -9.83 -4.36
N GLY A 131 4.99 -10.43 -3.24
CA GLY A 131 5.35 -9.71 -2.02
C GLY A 131 4.18 -9.42 -1.05
N PHE A 132 2.99 -9.94 -1.33
CA PHE A 132 1.83 -9.90 -0.43
C PHE A 132 1.63 -11.25 0.24
N GLY A 133 1.68 -11.26 1.58
CA GLY A 133 1.33 -12.42 2.40
C GLY A 133 0.17 -12.08 3.33
N ASN A 134 -0.37 -13.07 4.05
CA ASN A 134 -1.58 -12.97 4.87
C ASN A 134 -1.72 -11.64 5.62
N LYS A 135 -0.78 -11.32 6.52
CA LYS A 135 -0.83 -10.08 7.30
C LYS A 135 -0.95 -8.81 6.44
N LYS A 136 -0.24 -8.76 5.31
CA LYS A 136 -0.30 -7.61 4.39
C LYS A 136 -1.67 -7.52 3.73
N VAL A 137 -2.24 -8.65 3.34
CA VAL A 137 -3.58 -8.73 2.77
C VAL A 137 -4.65 -8.30 3.78
N GLU A 138 -4.56 -8.76 5.04
CA GLU A 138 -5.47 -8.36 6.12
C GLU A 138 -5.46 -6.85 6.33
N ILE A 139 -4.27 -6.24 6.39
CA ILE A 139 -4.12 -4.78 6.52
C ILE A 139 -4.60 -4.05 5.26
N PHE A 140 -4.23 -4.53 4.07
CA PHE A 140 -4.58 -3.87 2.82
C PHE A 140 -6.09 -3.87 2.57
N MET A 141 -6.78 -4.94 2.95
CA MET A 141 -8.23 -4.97 2.94
C MET A 141 -8.85 -3.93 3.88
N ALA A 142 -8.26 -3.73 5.06
CA ALA A 142 -8.72 -2.67 5.97
C ALA A 142 -8.47 -1.27 5.36
N VAL A 143 -7.34 -1.06 4.66
CA VAL A 143 -7.07 0.19 3.92
C VAL A 143 -8.17 0.43 2.88
N LEU A 144 -8.43 -0.56 2.03
CA LEU A 144 -9.45 -0.49 0.98
C LEU A 144 -10.84 -0.14 1.56
N ALA A 145 -11.26 -0.82 2.62
CA ALA A 145 -12.56 -0.59 3.23
C ALA A 145 -12.66 0.79 3.93
N LYS A 146 -11.67 1.14 4.76
CA LYS A 146 -11.72 2.33 5.63
C LYS A 146 -11.40 3.62 4.89
N ARG A 147 -10.58 3.57 3.83
CA ARG A 147 -10.03 4.75 3.14
C ARG A 147 -10.53 4.91 1.71
N PHE A 148 -10.90 3.82 1.05
CA PHE A 148 -11.34 3.83 -0.34
C PHE A 148 -12.81 3.39 -0.52
N GLY A 149 -13.49 3.01 0.57
CA GLY A 149 -14.89 2.56 0.51
C GLY A 149 -15.09 1.20 -0.17
N VAL A 150 -14.00 0.48 -0.46
CA VAL A 150 -14.01 -0.85 -1.07
C VAL A 150 -14.14 -1.88 0.05
N ALA A 151 -15.39 -2.16 0.43
CA ALA A 151 -15.75 -3.01 1.56
C ALA A 151 -16.63 -4.18 1.12
N PRO A 152 -16.05 -5.21 0.46
CA PRO A 152 -16.80 -6.41 0.07
C PRO A 152 -17.33 -7.16 1.30
N GLU A 153 -18.36 -7.97 1.11
CA GLU A 153 -18.98 -8.74 2.18
C GLU A 153 -17.96 -9.65 2.86
N GLY A 154 -17.89 -9.56 4.20
CA GLY A 154 -16.96 -10.36 5.01
C GLY A 154 -15.55 -9.77 5.15
N TRP A 155 -15.29 -8.54 4.67
CA TRP A 155 -13.95 -7.94 4.76
C TRP A 155 -13.45 -7.81 6.21
N GLU A 156 -14.34 -7.51 7.16
CA GLU A 156 -14.00 -7.38 8.58
C GLU A 156 -13.41 -8.68 9.14
N LYS A 157 -13.98 -9.83 8.74
CA LYS A 157 -13.51 -11.15 9.18
C LYS A 157 -12.10 -11.44 8.67
N ILE A 158 -11.78 -11.03 7.44
CA ILE A 158 -10.42 -11.19 6.91
C ILE A 158 -9.47 -10.21 7.59
N SER A 159 -9.85 -8.94 7.72
CA SER A 159 -9.01 -7.91 8.32
C SER A 159 -8.82 -8.07 9.83
N GLY A 160 -9.70 -8.81 10.52
CA GLY A 160 -9.60 -9.08 11.95
C GLY A 160 -9.45 -7.79 12.76
N GLN A 161 -8.44 -7.74 13.64
CA GLN A 161 -8.16 -6.56 14.48
C GLN A 161 -7.97 -5.26 13.67
N TYR A 162 -7.59 -5.33 12.38
CA TYR A 162 -7.40 -4.14 11.53
C TYR A 162 -8.73 -3.52 11.08
N ALA A 163 -9.85 -4.25 11.18
CA ALA A 163 -11.18 -3.73 10.92
C ALA A 163 -11.71 -2.88 12.09
N GLU A 164 -11.25 -3.15 13.31
CA GLU A 164 -11.72 -2.50 14.52
C GLU A 164 -11.35 -1.00 14.57
N PRO A 165 -12.13 -0.19 15.31
CA PRO A 165 -11.73 1.16 15.65
C PRO A 165 -10.40 1.18 16.43
N GLY A 166 -9.60 2.24 16.22
CA GLY A 166 -8.32 2.44 16.90
C GLY A 166 -7.15 2.62 15.93
N PHE A 167 -5.93 2.46 16.43
CA PHE A 167 -4.68 2.60 15.66
C PHE A 167 -3.92 1.28 15.65
N HIS A 168 -4.25 0.45 14.67
CA HIS A 168 -3.70 -0.90 14.49
C HIS A 168 -2.72 -0.97 13.32
N SER A 169 -2.96 -0.19 12.26
CA SER A 169 -2.21 -0.27 11.01
C SER A 169 -2.25 1.02 10.18
N VAL A 170 -1.68 0.95 8.97
CA VAL A 170 -1.73 2.05 7.99
C VAL A 170 -3.16 2.38 7.55
N ALA A 171 -4.11 1.45 7.72
CA ALA A 171 -5.53 1.71 7.51
C ALA A 171 -6.10 2.78 8.45
N ASP A 172 -5.37 3.15 9.51
CA ASP A 172 -5.78 4.11 10.53
C ASP A 172 -5.14 5.50 10.34
N LEU A 173 -4.39 5.70 9.25
CA LEU A 173 -3.54 6.88 9.06
C LEU A 173 -4.15 7.89 8.07
N ASP A 174 -5.00 8.78 8.55
CA ASP A 174 -5.50 9.95 7.79
C ASP A 174 -4.76 11.26 8.08
N SER A 175 -3.81 11.22 9.01
CA SER A 175 -3.11 12.40 9.50
C SER A 175 -1.72 12.05 10.05
N PRO A 176 -0.79 13.01 10.13
CA PRO A 176 0.47 12.83 10.86
C PRO A 176 0.25 12.51 12.34
N GLU A 177 -0.80 13.07 12.95
CA GLU A 177 -1.19 12.82 14.34
C GLU A 177 -1.60 11.36 14.56
N ALA A 178 -2.38 10.78 13.63
CA ALA A 178 -2.72 9.36 13.65
C ALA A 178 -1.47 8.46 13.59
N LEU A 179 -0.46 8.84 12.79
CA LEU A 179 0.81 8.11 12.73
C LEU A 179 1.57 8.18 14.06
N ALA A 180 1.58 9.36 14.71
CA ALA A 180 2.17 9.51 16.04
C ALA A 180 1.48 8.62 17.09
N GLN A 181 0.14 8.53 17.05
CA GLN A 181 -0.63 7.67 17.94
C GLN A 181 -0.34 6.18 17.72
N LEU A 182 -0.32 5.73 16.45
CA LEU A 182 0.05 4.35 16.11
C LEU A 182 1.45 3.97 16.64
N ARG A 183 2.44 4.88 16.51
CA ARG A 183 3.80 4.67 17.02
C ARG A 183 3.82 4.55 18.54
N ALA A 184 3.14 5.45 19.24
CA ALA A 184 3.06 5.42 20.69
C ALA A 184 2.46 4.10 21.22
N LEU A 185 1.44 3.55 20.55
CA LEU A 185 0.88 2.24 20.90
C LEU A 185 1.87 1.10 20.65
N ARG A 186 2.52 1.07 19.48
CA ARG A 186 3.54 0.04 19.16
C ARG A 186 4.69 0.05 20.16
N ASP A 187 5.13 1.24 20.59
CA ASP A 187 6.18 1.37 21.60
C ASP A 187 5.75 0.86 22.97
N LYS A 188 4.52 1.15 23.41
CA LYS A 188 3.96 0.60 24.65
C LYS A 188 3.90 -0.93 24.60
N SER A 189 3.39 -1.51 23.52
CA SER A 189 3.31 -2.96 23.36
C SER A 189 4.68 -3.64 23.32
N ARG A 190 5.71 -2.97 22.79
CA ARG A 190 7.09 -3.48 22.81
C ARG A 190 7.69 -3.46 24.21
N LYS A 191 7.41 -2.43 25.01
CA LYS A 191 7.92 -2.30 26.39
C LYS A 191 7.22 -3.23 27.39
N ALA A 192 6.02 -3.69 27.06
CA ALA A 192 5.23 -4.60 27.90
C ALA A 192 5.52 -6.09 27.62
N LYS A 193 6.41 -6.40 26.67
CA LYS A 193 6.90 -7.74 26.33
C LYS A 193 8.30 -7.92 26.90
#